data_AF-A0A355WDP8-F1
#
_entry.id   AF-A0A355WDP8-F1
#
_cell.length_a   1.000
_cell.length_b   1.000
_cell.length_c   1.000
_cell.angle_alpha   90.00
_cell.angle_beta   90.00
_cell.angle_gamma   90.00
#
_symmetry.space_group_name_H-M   'P 1'
#
loop_
_entity.id
_entity.type
_entity.pdbx_description
1 polymer ?
#
loop_
_entity_poly.entity_id
_entity_poly.type
_entity_poly.pdbx_seq_one_letter_code
_entity_poly.pdbx_strand_id
1 'polypeptide(L)' 'MNYKGYEIQIKPNPKNKEYPYIAVARKGLEVIEKRGYDEQQAIDLVESLIDFTLGIQEIKNK' A
#
# COMPACT_ATOMS: atom_id res chain seq x y z
N MET A 1 1.52 -10.79 -1.20
CA MET A 1 2.08 -10.58 -2.55
C MET A 1 3.32 -9.69 -2.45
N ASN A 2 4.17 -9.60 -3.48
CA ASN A 2 5.35 -8.72 -3.48
C ASN A 2 5.26 -7.69 -4.61
N TYR A 3 5.51 -6.42 -4.31
CA TYR A 3 5.54 -5.31 -5.27
C TYR A 3 6.75 -4.41 -5.03
N LYS A 4 7.69 -4.32 -5.99
CA LYS A 4 8.91 -3.48 -5.90
C LYS A 4 9.71 -3.65 -4.60
N GLY A 5 9.73 -4.88 -4.07
CA GLY A 5 10.41 -5.23 -2.83
C GLY A 5 9.59 -4.97 -1.56
N TYR A 6 8.34 -4.50 -1.68
CA TYR A 6 7.38 -4.44 -0.59
C TYR A 6 6.58 -5.74 -0.51
N GLU A 7 6.43 -6.28 0.69
CA GLU A 7 5.47 -7.33 0.97
C GLU A 7 4.10 -6.70 1.27
N ILE A 8 3.11 -6.96 0.42
CA ILE A 8 1.74 -6.49 0.59
C ILE A 8 0.88 -7.60 1.20
N GLN A 9 0.22 -7.27 2.30
CA GLN A 9 -0.77 -8.10 2.98
C GLN A 9 -2.10 -7.37 3.02
N ILE A 10 -3.20 -8.10 2.81
CA ILE A 10 -4.55 -7.56 2.84
C ILE A 10 -5.26 -8.14 4.05
N LYS A 11 -5.96 -7.29 4.78
CA LYS A 11 -6.77 -7.68 5.94
C LYS A 11 -8.16 -7.06 5.83
N PRO A 12 -9.20 -7.80 6.24
CA PRO A 12 -10.53 -7.22 6.40
C PRO A 12 -10.52 -6.17 7.52
N ASN A 13 -11.30 -5.12 7.33
CA ASN A 13 -11.53 -4.02 8.25
C ASN A 13 -13.03 -3.88 8.55
N PRO A 14 -13.61 -4.80 9.33
CA PRO A 14 -15.05 -4.85 9.58
C PRO A 14 -15.60 -3.61 10.31
N LYS A 15 -14.72 -2.76 10.87
CA LYS A 15 -15.09 -1.53 11.57
C LYS A 15 -15.43 -0.38 10.61
N ASN A 16 -15.07 -0.47 9.33
CA ASN A 16 -15.35 0.55 8.34
C ASN A 16 -16.15 -0.06 7.17
N LYS A 17 -17.43 0.31 7.07
CA LYS A 17 -18.32 -0.23 6.03
C LYS A 17 -18.07 0.36 4.65
N GLU A 18 -17.52 1.57 4.58
CA GLU A 18 -17.21 2.25 3.30
C GLU A 18 -15.89 1.74 2.71
N TYR A 19 -14.90 1.43 3.57
CA TYR A 19 -13.63 0.82 3.18
C TYR A 19 -13.33 -0.42 4.04
N PRO A 20 -13.97 -1.56 3.70
CA PRO A 20 -13.90 -2.78 4.50
C PRO A 20 -12.62 -3.57 4.30
N TYR A 21 -11.67 -3.10 3.47
CA TYR A 21 -10.39 -3.76 3.26
C TYR A 21 -9.24 -2.81 3.54
N ILE A 22 -8.14 -3.35 4.06
CA ILE A 22 -6.89 -2.64 4.28
C ILE A 22 -5.76 -3.44 3.63
N ALA A 23 -5.01 -2.79 2.75
CA ALA A 23 -3.74 -3.29 2.25
C ALA A 23 -2.59 -2.62 3.01
N VAL A 24 -1.62 -3.42 3.42
CA VAL A 24 -0.42 -3.01 4.15
C VAL A 24 0.80 -3.51 3.38
N ALA A 25 1.61 -2.58 2.87
CA ALA A 25 2.91 -2.85 2.28
C ALA A 25 4.03 -2.62 3.29
N ARG A 26 5.00 -3.54 3.35
CA ARG A 26 6.16 -3.47 4.23
C ARG A 26 7.46 -3.70 3.48
N LYS A 27 8.46 -2.86 3.72
CA LYS A 27 9.83 -3.02 3.21
C LYS A 27 10.83 -2.53 4.26
N GLY A 28 11.46 -3.45 4.98
CA GLY A 28 12.32 -3.10 6.11
C GLY A 28 11.54 -2.33 7.19
N LEU A 29 11.89 -1.06 7.40
CA LEU A 29 11.21 -0.16 8.34
C LEU A 29 10.09 0.66 7.68
N GLU A 30 9.99 0.65 6.35
CA GLU A 30 8.95 1.37 5.62
C GLU A 30 7.63 0.58 5.68
N VAL A 31 6.55 1.26 6.08
CA VAL A 31 5.20 0.70 6.13
C VAL A 31 4.24 1.67 5.46
N ILE A 32 3.49 1.17 4.48
CA ILE A 32 2.46 1.92 3.76
C ILE A 32 1.13 1.21 3.95
N GLU A 33 0.08 1.92 4.37
CA GLU A 33 -1.26 1.37 4.56
C GLU A 33 -2.28 2.19 3.77
N LYS A 34 -3.19 1.50 3.05
CA LYS A 34 -4.37 2.10 2.43
C LYS A 34 -5.61 1.24 2.64
N ARG A 35 -6.77 1.92 2.66
CA ARG A 35 -8.08 1.29 2.76
C ARG A 35 -8.75 1.33 1.40
N GLY A 36 -9.46 0.26 1.06
CA GLY A 36 -10.21 0.16 -0.19
C GLY A 36 -11.64 -0.31 0.05
N TYR A 37 -12.54 0.03 -0.88
CA TYR A 37 -13.92 -0.46 -0.89
C TYR A 37 -13.96 -1.97 -1.24
N ASP A 38 -12.96 -2.45 -1.98
CA ASP A 38 -12.65 -3.86 -2.20
C ASP A 38 -11.15 -4.15 -2.01
N GLU A 39 -10.77 -5.43 -2.03
CA GLU A 39 -9.38 -5.88 -1.87
C GLU A 39 -8.44 -5.32 -2.95
N GLN A 40 -8.89 -5.32 -4.22
CA GLN A 40 -8.14 -4.85 -5.37
C GLN A 40 -7.89 -3.35 -5.27
N GLN A 41 -8.92 -2.56 -4.95
CA GLN A 41 -8.75 -1.12 -4.76
C GLN A 41 -7.76 -0.81 -3.63
N ALA A 42 -7.78 -1.58 -2.53
CA ALA A 42 -6.83 -1.39 -1.44
C ALA A 42 -5.38 -1.64 -1.93
N ILE A 43 -5.16 -2.68 -2.75
CA ILE A 43 -3.87 -2.97 -3.39
C ILE A 43 -3.46 -1.82 -4.31
N ASP A 44 -4.30 -1.42 -5.25
CA ASP A 44 -4.00 -0.38 -6.24
C ASP A 44 -3.57 0.95 -5.57
N LEU A 45 -4.24 1.32 -4.49
CA LEU A 45 -3.91 2.52 -3.71
C LEU A 45 -2.56 2.40 -2.99
N VAL A 46 -2.21 1.21 -2.50
CA VAL A 46 -0.91 0.95 -1.88
C VAL A 46 0.20 0.97 -2.93
N GLU A 47 0.01 0.31 -4.07
CA GLU A 47 0.97 0.25 -5.17
C GLU A 47 1.25 1.64 -5.75
N SER A 48 0.20 2.44 -5.97
CA SER A 48 0.33 3.84 -6.43
C SER A 48 1.15 4.69 -5.45
N LEU A 49 0.95 4.51 -4.14
CA LEU A 49 1.73 5.24 -3.14
C LEU A 49 3.19 4.77 -3.07
N ILE A 50 3.44 3.46 -3.24
CA ILE A 50 4.81 2.92 -3.37
C ILE A 50 5.52 3.59 -4.55
N ASP A 51 4.85 3.67 -5.70
CA ASP A 51 5.42 4.28 -6.90
C ASP A 51 5.74 5.76 -6.70
N PHE A 52 4.83 6.49 -6.06
CA PHE A 52 5.06 7.88 -5.69
C PHE A 52 6.27 8.02 -4.75
N THR A 53 6.35 7.20 -3.69
CA THR A 53 7.45 7.25 -2.73
C THR A 53 8.80 6.96 -3.38
N LEU A 54 8.87 5.95 -4.25
CA LEU A 54 10.10 5.62 -4.98
C LEU A 54 10.50 6.74 -5.94
N GLY A 55 9.54 7.32 -6.67
CA GLY A 55 9.82 8.46 -7.55
C GLY A 55 10.37 9.68 -6.79
N ILE A 56 9.84 9.98 -5.60
CA ILE A 56 10.38 11.04 -4.74
C ILE A 56 11.81 10.71 -4.26
N GLN A 57 12.11 9.46 -3.93
CA GLN A 57 13.46 9.05 -3.54
C GLN A 57 14.46 9.21 -4.69
N GLU A 58 14.08 8.85 -5.92
CA GLU A 58 14.92 9.04 -7.10
C GLU A 58 15.25 10.51 -7.36
N ILE A 59 14.30 11.43 -7.12
CA ILE A 59 14.53 12.88 -7.27
C ILE A 59 15.50 13.39 -6.21
N LYS A 60 15.38 12.93 -4.96
CA LYS A 60 16.25 13.38 -3.84
C LYS A 60 17.69 12.90 -3.96
N ASN A 61 17.93 11.80 -4.68
CA ASN A 61 19.25 11.20 -4.86
C ASN A 61 19.98 11.71 -6.11
N LYS A 62 19.42 12.69 -6.83
CA LYS A 62 20.04 13.41 -7.96
C LYS A 62 20.49 14.80 -7.52
#